data_AF-A0A6A6ZIC3-F1
#
_entry.id   AF-A0A6A6ZIC3-F1
#
_cell.length_a   1.000
_cell.length_b   1.000
_cell.length_c   1.000
_cell.angle_alpha   90.00
_cell.angle_beta   90.00
_cell.angle_gamma   90.00
#
_symmetry.space_group_name_H-M   'P 1'
#
loop_
_entity.id
_entity.type
_entity.pdbx_description
1 polymer ?
#
loop_
_entity_poly.entity_id
_entity_poly.type
_entity_poly.pdbx_seq_one_letter_code
_entity_poly.pdbx_strand_id
1 'polypeptide(L)'
;MASSSSPSAQTDSSRDTPPSSRSNTPDSESPETATCHSAIPTSTGSTTPDVTPHKLIIPADLTQAMVDADPKLKRFQQDLLVLTSFNDNDTLHWRPGWFKQEHHCKRFWTLQNPPNVVTELLPHPHLDRLVYTRRMRRDGDRKPGYVKTWEQWERYCELRGVPRDFMCDSQVGLMRLGLVRDGKGVVCALPNFPLYPEPQPRGTGRFLLTPSVYGTHLPPKFHDLKLTGSDDEVQAVVVHSDGALKVEPREEFFQHASQWTHYDGVGGYRDDANLVGSFDAQKDQSIGRRWSYLPWTKEQEESCRGEEDVVSADEKRVLKLKVRLRNSPKRKRDTVDEPLLASAGAIS
;
A
#
# COMPACT_ATOMS: atom_id res chain seq x y z
N MET A 1 26.39 -35.25 48.23
CA MET A 1 26.85 -34.12 47.39
C MET A 1 26.40 -34.37 45.96
N ALA A 2 25.39 -33.66 45.49
CA ALA A 2 25.06 -33.54 44.07
C ALA A 2 24.19 -32.28 43.93
N SER A 3 24.82 -31.16 43.60
CA SER A 3 24.16 -29.87 43.39
C SER A 3 23.65 -29.80 41.96
N SER A 4 22.33 -29.72 41.81
CA SER A 4 21.63 -29.51 40.54
C SER A 4 21.60 -28.01 40.21
N SER A 5 22.42 -27.59 39.25
CA SER A 5 22.43 -26.23 38.73
C SER A 5 21.36 -26.08 37.64
N SER A 6 20.38 -25.21 37.87
CA SER A 6 19.41 -24.80 36.87
C SER A 6 20.01 -23.71 35.95
N PRO A 7 19.84 -23.78 34.62
CA PRO A 7 20.30 -22.74 33.73
C PRO A 7 19.31 -21.57 33.72
N SER A 8 19.77 -20.42 34.20
CA SER A 8 19.07 -19.14 34.07
C SER A 8 19.00 -18.73 32.59
N ALA A 9 17.78 -18.59 32.06
CA ALA A 9 17.54 -18.03 30.75
C ALA A 9 17.95 -16.55 30.75
N GLN A 10 19.03 -16.21 30.06
CA GLN A 10 19.37 -14.84 29.69
C GLN A 10 18.40 -14.38 28.59
N THR A 11 17.47 -13.50 28.96
CA THR A 11 16.67 -12.73 28.00
C THR A 11 17.57 -11.66 27.37
N ASP A 12 18.03 -11.93 26.16
CA ASP A 12 18.82 -11.03 25.32
C ASP A 12 17.91 -9.90 24.79
N SER A 13 17.78 -8.80 25.55
CA SER A 13 16.91 -7.65 25.21
C SER A 13 17.51 -6.70 24.16
N SER A 14 18.51 -7.16 23.40
CA SER A 14 19.28 -6.33 22.46
C SER A 14 18.69 -6.32 21.03
N ARG A 15 17.74 -7.21 20.73
CA ARG A 15 17.21 -7.41 19.36
C ARG A 15 16.07 -6.47 18.92
N ASP A 16 15.51 -5.68 19.81
CA ASP A 16 14.36 -4.80 19.49
C ASP A 16 14.77 -3.39 19.03
N THR A 17 16.04 -3.17 18.66
CA THR A 17 16.49 -1.86 18.19
C THR A 17 16.38 -1.79 16.67
N PRO A 18 15.56 -0.88 16.09
CA PRO A 18 15.59 -0.62 14.66
C PRO A 18 16.99 -0.15 14.25
N PRO A 19 17.52 -0.58 13.09
CA PRO A 19 18.81 -0.10 12.63
C PRO A 19 18.83 1.43 12.54
N SER A 20 19.94 2.03 12.95
CA SER A 20 20.21 3.47 12.81
C SER A 20 20.10 3.87 11.33
N SER A 21 18.95 4.42 10.95
CA SER A 21 18.59 4.66 9.56
C SER A 21 19.08 6.04 9.14
N ARG A 22 20.36 6.15 8.75
CA ARG A 22 20.90 7.36 8.08
C ARG A 22 19.96 7.72 6.92
N SER A 23 19.71 9.00 6.67
CA SER A 23 18.81 9.44 5.59
C SER A 23 19.26 8.83 4.27
N ASN A 24 18.34 8.12 3.61
CA ASN A 24 18.50 7.66 2.22
C ASN A 24 17.99 8.69 1.21
N THR A 25 17.53 9.86 1.68
CA THR A 25 17.11 10.95 0.80
C THR A 25 18.34 11.45 0.04
N PRO A 26 18.34 11.50 -1.31
CA PRO A 26 19.38 12.20 -2.05
C PRO A 26 19.48 13.62 -1.50
N ASP A 27 20.68 14.07 -1.15
CA ASP A 27 20.91 15.46 -0.77
C ASP A 27 20.54 16.32 -1.97
N SER A 28 19.35 16.94 -1.91
CA SER A 28 18.96 17.93 -2.91
C SER A 28 19.92 19.10 -2.70
N GLU A 29 20.79 19.34 -3.68
CA GLU A 29 21.78 20.41 -3.64
C GLU A 29 21.12 21.70 -3.13
N SER A 30 21.67 22.23 -2.05
CA SER A 30 21.27 23.55 -1.55
C SER A 30 21.51 24.54 -2.69
N PRO A 31 20.54 25.39 -3.06
CA PRO A 31 20.77 26.38 -4.09
C PRO A 31 21.95 27.26 -3.67
N GLU A 32 23.04 27.19 -4.43
CA GLU A 32 24.21 28.04 -4.25
C GLU A 32 23.79 29.51 -4.33
N THR A 33 24.04 30.24 -3.25
CA THR A 33 24.27 31.70 -3.22
C THR A 33 23.53 32.53 -4.26
N ALA A 34 22.21 32.65 -4.12
CA ALA A 34 21.51 33.84 -4.56
C ALA A 34 21.78 34.96 -3.52
N THR A 35 22.62 35.91 -3.90
CA THR A 35 22.91 37.13 -3.16
C THR A 35 21.63 37.76 -2.59
N CYS A 36 21.57 37.92 -1.28
CA CYS A 36 20.51 38.60 -0.55
C CYS A 36 20.35 40.05 -1.02
N HIS A 37 19.46 40.28 -1.98
CA HIS A 37 18.72 41.53 -2.06
C HIS A 37 17.36 41.30 -1.43
N SER A 38 17.21 41.81 -0.21
CA SER A 38 15.95 41.92 0.51
C SER A 38 14.97 42.75 -0.31
N ALA A 39 14.10 42.08 -1.04
CA ALA A 39 12.86 42.63 -1.54
C ALA A 39 11.74 41.78 -0.93
N ILE A 40 11.05 42.37 0.04
CA ILE A 40 9.82 41.83 0.62
C ILE A 40 8.84 41.58 -0.53
N PRO A 41 8.44 40.33 -0.83
CA PRO A 41 7.42 40.11 -1.85
C PRO A 41 6.07 40.52 -1.26
N THR A 42 5.51 41.60 -1.78
CA THR A 42 4.10 41.97 -1.57
C THR A 42 3.25 40.88 -2.20
N SER A 43 2.63 40.06 -1.36
CA SER A 43 1.75 38.97 -1.76
C SER A 43 0.55 39.52 -2.51
N THR A 44 0.47 39.23 -3.81
CA THR A 44 -0.78 39.37 -4.57
C THR A 44 -1.67 38.20 -4.20
N GLY A 45 -2.79 38.51 -3.54
CA GLY A 45 -3.76 37.53 -3.06
C GLY A 45 -4.39 36.76 -4.22
N SER A 46 -3.97 35.52 -4.42
CA SER A 46 -4.73 34.55 -5.20
C SER A 46 -5.89 34.06 -4.35
N THR A 47 -7.08 34.60 -4.61
CA THR A 47 -8.35 34.23 -3.99
C THR A 47 -8.86 32.93 -4.61
N THR A 48 -8.19 31.82 -4.32
CA THR A 48 -8.81 30.49 -4.47
C THR A 48 -9.43 30.11 -3.14
N PRO A 49 -10.67 29.59 -3.10
CA PRO A 49 -11.32 29.24 -1.84
C PRO A 49 -10.48 28.17 -1.14
N ASP A 50 -9.91 28.56 -0.01
CA ASP A 50 -9.22 27.71 0.93
C ASP A 50 -10.25 26.75 1.53
N VAL A 51 -10.51 25.64 0.84
CA VAL A 51 -11.22 24.51 1.40
C VAL A 51 -10.27 23.91 2.42
N THR A 52 -10.23 24.51 3.60
CA THR A 52 -9.49 24.00 4.75
C THR A 52 -9.98 22.56 4.92
N PRO A 53 -9.12 21.55 4.74
CA PRO A 53 -9.54 20.17 4.82
C PRO A 53 -10.16 19.98 6.20
N HIS A 54 -11.47 19.72 6.23
CA HIS A 54 -12.21 19.57 7.48
C HIS A 54 -11.47 18.56 8.34
N LYS A 55 -10.94 19.04 9.48
CA LYS A 55 -10.22 18.19 10.43
C LYS A 55 -11.12 17.02 10.81
N LEU A 56 -10.69 15.82 10.45
CA LEU A 56 -11.47 14.61 10.72
C LEU A 56 -11.49 14.39 12.23
N ILE A 57 -12.69 14.41 12.82
CA ILE A 57 -12.88 14.26 14.26
C ILE A 57 -12.81 12.77 14.58
N ILE A 58 -11.87 12.38 15.45
CA ILE A 58 -11.75 11.01 15.95
C ILE A 58 -12.51 10.94 17.28
N PRO A 59 -13.56 10.11 17.41
CA PRO A 59 -14.28 9.91 18.67
C PRO A 59 -13.34 9.44 19.79
N ALA A 60 -13.61 9.84 21.04
CA ALA A 60 -12.79 9.45 22.19
C ALA A 60 -12.96 7.97 22.57
N ASP A 61 -14.16 7.43 22.39
CA ASP A 61 -14.58 6.05 22.62
C ASP A 61 -14.54 5.20 21.34
N LEU A 62 -13.51 5.44 20.53
CA LEU A 62 -13.35 4.81 19.22
C LEU A 62 -13.34 3.27 19.30
N THR A 63 -14.22 2.64 18.53
CA THR A 63 -14.23 1.18 18.31
C THR A 63 -14.04 0.83 16.83
N GLN A 64 -13.55 -0.38 16.53
CA GLN A 64 -13.29 -0.78 15.14
C GLN A 64 -14.60 -0.83 14.32
N ALA A 65 -15.73 -1.18 14.95
CA ALA A 65 -17.04 -1.15 14.31
C ALA A 65 -17.45 0.27 13.85
N MET A 66 -17.10 1.31 14.63
CA MET A 66 -17.33 2.70 14.23
C MET A 66 -16.45 3.10 13.04
N VAL A 67 -15.19 2.63 13.03
CA VAL A 67 -14.29 2.85 11.90
C VAL A 67 -14.84 2.18 10.64
N ASP A 68 -15.28 0.94 10.73
CA ASP A 68 -15.83 0.20 9.59
C ASP A 68 -17.14 0.79 9.05
N ALA A 69 -17.93 1.43 9.91
CA ALA A 69 -19.18 2.10 9.54
C ALA A 69 -18.96 3.47 8.85
N ASP A 70 -17.83 4.14 9.06
CA ASP A 70 -17.50 5.42 8.44
C ASP A 70 -16.36 5.26 7.40
N PRO A 71 -16.68 5.31 6.08
CA PRO A 71 -15.69 5.17 5.02
C PRO A 71 -14.56 6.20 5.05
N LYS A 72 -14.78 7.42 5.57
CA LYS A 72 -13.74 8.44 5.67
C LYS A 72 -12.78 8.12 6.81
N LEU A 73 -13.32 7.73 7.96
CA LEU A 73 -12.52 7.31 9.12
C LEU A 73 -11.73 6.04 8.81
N LYS A 74 -12.33 5.07 8.11
CA LYS A 74 -11.64 3.87 7.61
C LYS A 74 -10.49 4.20 6.68
N ARG A 75 -10.71 5.07 5.69
CA ARG A 75 -9.65 5.51 4.78
C ARG A 75 -8.53 6.22 5.53
N PHE A 76 -8.89 7.07 6.49
CA PHE A 76 -7.91 7.77 7.32
C PHE A 76 -7.08 6.80 8.19
N GLN A 77 -7.72 5.79 8.81
CA GLN A 77 -7.02 4.72 9.53
C GLN A 77 -6.05 3.97 8.60
N GLN A 78 -6.48 3.64 7.38
CA GLN A 78 -5.66 2.96 6.39
C GLN A 78 -4.45 3.79 5.95
N ASP A 79 -4.63 5.10 5.70
CA ASP A 79 -3.52 6.02 5.39
C ASP A 79 -2.49 6.02 6.52
N LEU A 80 -2.95 6.09 7.78
CA LEU A 80 -2.07 6.04 8.95
C LEU A 80 -1.35 4.69 9.04
N LEU A 81 -2.02 3.56 8.82
CA LEU A 81 -1.41 2.24 8.82
C LEU A 81 -0.34 2.10 7.72
N VAL A 82 -0.60 2.61 6.52
CA VAL A 82 0.38 2.64 5.42
C VAL A 82 1.59 3.48 5.82
N LEU A 83 1.40 4.72 6.24
CA LEU A 83 2.51 5.61 6.62
C LEU A 83 3.33 5.04 7.77
N THR A 84 2.68 4.51 8.80
CA THR A 84 3.34 3.95 9.99
C THR A 84 4.03 2.62 9.71
N SER A 85 3.72 1.94 8.60
CA SER A 85 4.34 0.68 8.21
C SER A 85 5.81 0.81 7.81
N PHE A 86 6.24 2.02 7.47
CA PHE A 86 7.61 2.35 7.09
C PHE A 86 8.46 2.76 8.29
N ASN A 87 9.78 2.71 8.10
CA ASN A 87 10.70 3.12 9.14
C ASN A 87 10.64 4.65 9.34
N ASP A 88 11.16 5.13 10.47
CA ASP A 88 11.43 6.55 10.62
C ASP A 88 12.47 6.95 9.56
N ASN A 89 12.33 8.16 9.02
CA ASN A 89 13.23 8.72 8.02
C ASN A 89 13.14 8.08 6.61
N ASP A 90 12.11 7.29 6.33
CA ASP A 90 11.87 6.76 4.98
C ASP A 90 11.43 7.86 4.01
N THR A 91 11.92 7.82 2.77
CA THR A 91 11.52 8.76 1.72
C THR A 91 10.33 8.21 0.94
N LEU A 92 9.32 9.06 0.74
CA LEU A 92 8.08 8.76 0.05
C LEU A 92 7.82 9.75 -1.09
N HIS A 93 7.25 9.24 -2.16
CA HIS A 93 6.64 9.99 -3.27
C HIS A 93 5.15 10.25 -3.00
N TRP A 94 4.45 9.25 -2.46
CA TRP A 94 3.02 9.35 -2.25
C TRP A 94 2.72 10.24 -1.03
N ARG A 95 1.59 10.93 -1.11
CA ARG A 95 1.07 11.78 -0.06
C ARG A 95 -0.44 11.56 0.08
N PRO A 96 -0.97 11.33 1.30
CA PRO A 96 -2.40 11.22 1.51
C PRO A 96 -3.12 12.52 1.11
N GLY A 97 -4.35 12.40 0.62
CA GLY A 97 -5.13 13.55 0.14
C GLY A 97 -5.44 14.62 1.20
N TRP A 98 -5.38 14.26 2.49
CA TRP A 98 -5.60 15.16 3.62
C TRP A 98 -4.34 15.92 4.07
N PHE A 99 -3.17 15.63 3.49
CA PHE A 99 -2.00 16.49 3.63
C PHE A 99 -2.12 17.69 2.69
N LYS A 100 -1.37 18.75 2.98
CA LYS A 100 -1.21 19.88 2.06
C LYS A 100 -0.61 19.39 0.73
N GLN A 101 -1.32 19.57 -0.38
CA GLN A 101 -0.91 19.09 -1.70
C GLN A 101 0.02 20.09 -2.40
N GLU A 102 -0.49 21.24 -2.85
CA GLU A 102 0.22 22.37 -3.49
C GLU A 102 1.62 22.04 -4.07
N HIS A 103 2.66 22.76 -3.68
CA HIS A 103 4.03 22.58 -4.14
C HIS A 103 4.71 21.34 -3.54
N HIS A 104 4.06 20.63 -2.62
CA HIS A 104 4.59 19.44 -1.97
C HIS A 104 4.31 18.17 -2.75
N CYS A 105 3.23 18.09 -3.53
CA CYS A 105 2.86 16.86 -4.25
C CYS A 105 3.92 16.46 -5.28
N LYS A 106 4.68 17.40 -5.84
CA LYS A 106 5.73 17.10 -6.83
C LYS A 106 7.09 16.77 -6.20
N ARG A 107 7.17 16.71 -4.87
CA ARG A 107 8.45 16.56 -4.14
C ARG A 107 8.43 15.32 -3.28
N PHE A 108 9.60 14.69 -3.21
CA PHE A 108 9.89 13.70 -2.19
C PHE A 108 9.78 14.32 -0.80
N TRP A 109 9.28 13.53 0.14
CA TRP A 109 9.28 13.92 1.53
C TRP A 109 9.71 12.74 2.39
N THR A 110 10.38 13.06 3.49
CA THR A 110 10.93 12.07 4.40
C THR A 110 9.99 11.94 5.58
N LEU A 111 9.45 10.77 5.85
CA LEU A 111 8.58 10.51 7.00
C LEU A 111 9.37 10.73 8.30
N GLN A 112 8.86 11.58 9.19
CA GLN A 112 9.44 11.82 10.51
C GLN A 112 8.39 11.66 11.59
N ASN A 113 8.83 11.22 12.77
CA ASN A 113 7.99 11.17 13.95
C ASN A 113 8.03 12.48 14.75
N PRO A 114 6.92 12.90 15.39
CA PRO A 114 6.99 13.92 16.43
C PRO A 114 7.79 13.42 17.65
N PRO A 115 8.29 14.32 18.51
CA PRO A 115 9.20 13.96 19.62
C PRO A 115 8.64 12.93 20.60
N ASN A 116 7.32 12.92 20.77
CA ASN A 116 6.58 12.04 21.69
C ASN A 116 6.12 10.71 21.05
N VAL A 117 6.54 10.40 19.82
CA VAL A 117 6.19 9.16 19.12
C VAL A 117 7.47 8.37 18.83
N VAL A 118 7.35 7.04 18.89
CA VAL A 118 8.44 6.11 18.57
C VAL A 118 8.01 5.11 17.51
N THR A 119 8.99 4.69 16.70
CA THR A 119 8.87 3.57 15.78
C THR A 119 8.94 2.26 16.55
N GLU A 120 7.98 1.38 16.31
CA GLU A 120 7.86 0.06 16.94
C GLU A 120 7.89 -0.99 15.82
N LEU A 121 8.71 -2.03 15.97
CA LEU A 121 8.74 -3.15 15.02
C LEU A 121 7.54 -4.06 15.31
N LEU A 122 6.77 -4.41 14.27
CA LEU A 122 5.69 -5.39 14.42
C LEU A 122 6.26 -6.82 14.49
N PRO A 123 5.52 -7.77 15.10
CA PRO A 123 5.91 -9.17 15.06
C PRO A 123 6.15 -9.63 13.62
N HIS A 124 7.25 -10.34 13.38
CA HIS A 124 7.62 -10.83 12.06
C HIS A 124 8.28 -12.21 12.15
N PRO A 125 8.05 -13.12 11.19
CA PRO A 125 8.82 -14.35 11.06
C PRO A 125 10.29 -14.08 10.71
N HIS A 126 11.19 -15.00 11.07
CA HIS A 126 12.66 -14.81 11.06
C HIS A 126 13.33 -14.53 9.70
N LEU A 127 12.59 -14.46 8.60
CA LEU A 127 13.12 -14.18 7.25
C LEU A 127 12.22 -13.23 6.45
N ASP A 128 11.23 -12.62 7.11
CA ASP A 128 10.25 -11.78 6.44
C ASP A 128 10.63 -10.31 6.50
N ARG A 129 9.97 -9.52 5.65
CA ARG A 129 10.14 -8.08 5.61
C ARG A 129 9.78 -7.48 6.97
N LEU A 130 10.68 -6.65 7.49
CA LEU A 130 10.42 -5.86 8.68
C LEU A 130 9.34 -4.82 8.37
N VAL A 131 8.24 -4.88 9.12
CA VAL A 131 7.17 -3.89 9.04
C VAL A 131 7.07 -3.19 10.39
N TYR A 132 6.93 -1.88 10.34
CA TYR A 132 6.90 -1.05 11.54
C TYR A 132 5.49 -0.58 11.86
N THR A 133 5.34 0.06 13.01
CA THR A 133 4.18 0.83 13.40
C THR A 133 4.65 2.00 14.26
N ARG A 134 3.72 2.74 14.86
CA ARG A 134 4.02 3.81 15.81
C ARG A 134 3.29 3.61 17.13
N ARG A 135 3.86 4.18 18.18
CA ARG A 135 3.21 4.34 19.47
C ARG A 135 3.68 5.60 20.17
N MET A 136 2.90 6.03 21.16
CA MET A 136 3.34 7.07 22.08
C MET A 136 4.58 6.58 22.83
N ARG A 137 5.51 7.52 23.02
CA ARG A 137 6.73 7.35 23.81
C ARG A 137 6.36 7.06 25.26
N ARG A 138 7.14 6.19 25.89
CA ARG A 138 7.08 5.80 27.30
C ARG A 138 8.41 6.11 27.97
N ASP A 139 8.38 6.14 29.30
CA ASP A 139 9.60 6.24 30.10
C ASP A 139 10.53 5.05 29.79
N GLY A 140 11.80 5.35 29.52
CA GLY A 140 12.81 4.36 29.11
C GLY A 140 13.01 4.23 27.60
N ASP A 141 12.12 4.76 26.77
CA ASP A 141 12.34 4.77 25.32
C ASP A 141 13.54 5.63 24.93
N ARG A 142 14.29 5.18 23.92
CA ARG A 142 15.42 5.93 23.36
C ARG A 142 14.98 7.30 22.83
N LYS A 143 15.68 8.37 23.21
CA LYS A 143 15.43 9.75 22.74
C LYS A 143 15.33 9.83 21.20
N PRO A 144 14.50 10.73 20.63
CA PRO A 144 14.38 10.90 19.19
C PRO A 144 15.74 11.15 18.51
N GLY A 145 15.97 10.52 17.36
CA GLY A 145 17.19 10.69 16.58
C GLY A 145 17.22 12.01 15.80
N TYR A 146 16.11 12.34 15.15
CA TYR A 146 15.99 13.44 14.20
C TYR A 146 15.23 14.64 14.78
N VAL A 147 13.91 14.53 14.93
CA VAL A 147 13.06 15.58 15.50
C VAL A 147 13.00 15.43 17.02
N LYS A 148 13.76 16.27 17.73
CA LYS A 148 13.97 16.16 19.19
C LYS A 148 13.05 17.06 20.01
N THR A 149 12.56 18.15 19.42
CA THR A 149 11.73 19.15 20.12
C THR A 149 10.49 19.50 19.30
N TRP A 150 9.48 20.08 19.94
CA TRP A 150 8.24 20.48 19.27
C TRP A 150 8.46 21.61 18.27
N GLU A 151 9.41 22.51 18.53
CA GLU A 151 9.78 23.58 17.60
C GLU A 151 10.42 23.01 16.32
N GLN A 152 11.22 21.94 16.45
CA GLN A 152 11.74 21.22 15.29
C GLN A 152 10.64 20.52 14.51
N TRP A 153 9.64 19.98 15.21
CA TRP A 153 8.47 19.35 14.59
C TRP A 153 7.63 20.37 13.81
N GLU A 154 7.36 21.52 14.39
CA GLU A 154 6.63 22.61 13.72
C GLU A 154 7.34 23.07 12.46
N ARG A 155 8.66 23.30 12.54
CA ARG A 155 9.49 23.66 11.38
C ARG A 155 9.46 22.59 10.30
N TYR A 156 9.55 21.31 10.69
CA TYR A 156 9.44 20.20 9.75
C TYR A 156 8.07 20.16 9.07
N CYS A 157 6.99 20.35 9.84
CA CYS A 157 5.63 20.41 9.33
C CYS A 157 5.44 21.54 8.31
N GLU A 158 5.98 22.72 8.57
CA GLU A 158 5.95 23.85 7.64
C GLU A 158 6.74 23.58 6.37
N LEU A 159 7.97 23.09 6.50
CA LEU A 159 8.86 22.81 5.37
C LEU A 159 8.30 21.72 4.46
N ARG A 160 7.71 20.68 5.05
CA ARG A 160 7.23 19.49 4.32
C ARG A 160 5.72 19.50 4.11
N GLY A 161 4.96 20.46 4.63
CA GLY A 161 3.51 20.49 4.54
C GLY A 161 2.83 19.29 5.22
N VAL A 162 3.45 18.76 6.27
CA VAL A 162 2.87 17.68 7.10
C VAL A 162 1.94 18.35 8.12
N PRO A 163 0.74 17.80 8.40
CA PRO A 163 -0.15 18.37 9.41
C PRO A 163 0.53 18.39 10.79
N ARG A 164 0.41 19.50 11.52
CA ARG A 164 1.05 19.67 12.83
C ARG A 164 0.59 18.64 13.86
N ASP A 165 -0.66 18.19 13.74
CA ASP A 165 -1.28 17.17 14.59
C ASP A 165 -1.11 15.74 14.06
N PHE A 166 -0.29 15.54 13.02
CA PHE A 166 0.05 14.21 12.54
C PHE A 166 0.71 13.37 13.65
N MET A 167 0.20 12.16 13.84
CA MET A 167 0.58 11.24 14.93
C MET A 167 0.30 11.77 16.34
N CYS A 168 -0.72 12.61 16.53
CA CYS A 168 -1.24 12.88 17.87
C CYS A 168 -1.85 11.62 18.50
N ASP A 169 -2.09 11.65 19.81
CA ASP A 169 -2.56 10.50 20.61
C ASP A 169 -3.79 9.81 20.00
N SER A 170 -4.77 10.58 19.52
CA SER A 170 -5.98 10.03 18.90
C SER A 170 -5.71 9.36 17.55
N GLN A 171 -4.79 9.89 16.74
CA GLN A 171 -4.39 9.25 15.48
C GLN A 171 -3.60 7.98 15.74
N VAL A 172 -2.70 7.99 16.73
CA VAL A 172 -1.98 6.79 17.17
C VAL A 172 -2.96 5.74 17.69
N GLY A 173 -3.95 6.14 18.49
CA GLY A 173 -5.03 5.26 18.95
C GLY A 173 -5.80 4.63 17.80
N LEU A 174 -6.27 5.44 16.85
CA LEU A 174 -6.98 4.99 15.64
C LEU A 174 -6.16 3.99 14.83
N MET A 175 -4.89 4.30 14.59
CA MET A 175 -4.00 3.43 13.83
C MET A 175 -3.73 2.10 14.56
N ARG A 176 -3.49 2.12 15.88
CA ARG A 176 -3.28 0.89 16.66
C ARG A 176 -4.52 -0.01 16.75
N LEU A 177 -5.70 0.57 16.63
CA LEU A 177 -6.95 -0.17 16.58
C LEU A 177 -7.06 -1.02 15.31
N GLY A 178 -6.53 -0.52 14.18
CA GLY A 178 -6.56 -1.20 12.88
C GLY A 178 -5.42 -2.19 12.63
N LEU A 179 -4.49 -2.37 13.58
CA LEU A 179 -3.44 -3.39 13.47
C LEU A 179 -4.05 -4.79 13.50
N VAL A 180 -3.50 -5.70 12.68
CA VAL A 180 -3.95 -7.10 12.61
C VAL A 180 -3.69 -7.78 13.96
N ARG A 181 -4.71 -8.48 14.45
CA ARG A 181 -4.68 -9.18 15.74
C ARG A 181 -5.11 -10.62 15.57
N ASP A 182 -4.55 -11.49 16.41
CA ASP A 182 -4.98 -12.87 16.52
C ASP A 182 -6.35 -12.99 17.23
N GLY A 183 -6.88 -14.21 17.33
CA GLY A 183 -8.14 -14.48 18.04
C GLY A 183 -8.12 -14.16 19.54
N LYS A 184 -6.95 -13.82 20.11
CA LYS A 184 -6.78 -13.38 21.50
C LYS A 184 -6.66 -11.85 21.61
N GLY A 185 -6.72 -11.12 20.49
CA GLY A 185 -6.57 -9.67 20.45
C GLY A 185 -5.12 -9.18 20.50
N VAL A 186 -4.14 -10.07 20.39
CA VAL A 186 -2.71 -9.70 20.39
C VAL A 186 -2.29 -9.34 18.97
N VAL A 187 -1.50 -8.26 18.83
CA VAL A 187 -0.97 -7.86 17.52
C VAL A 187 -0.10 -8.98 16.97
N CYS A 188 -0.34 -9.37 15.72
CA CYS A 188 0.36 -10.48 15.07
C CYS A 188 1.13 -10.01 13.83
N ALA A 189 1.85 -10.95 13.21
CA ALA A 189 2.55 -10.68 11.97
C ALA A 189 1.57 -10.32 10.84
N LEU A 190 2.02 -9.41 9.99
CA LEU A 190 1.26 -8.95 8.83
C LEU A 190 1.39 -9.95 7.68
N PRO A 191 0.42 -9.97 6.75
CA PRO A 191 0.53 -10.81 5.57
C PRO A 191 1.70 -10.37 4.69
N ASN A 192 2.42 -11.35 4.13
CA ASN A 192 3.52 -11.11 3.20
C ASN A 192 3.04 -10.78 1.77
N PHE A 193 1.81 -11.15 1.43
CA PHE A 193 1.20 -10.89 0.13
C PHE A 193 -0.34 -10.74 0.26
N PRO A 194 -1.01 -10.01 -0.64
CA PRO A 194 -0.42 -9.17 -1.68
C PRO A 194 0.22 -7.91 -1.10
N LEU A 195 1.13 -7.31 -1.86
CA LEU A 195 1.80 -6.06 -1.59
C LEU A 195 1.45 -5.04 -2.66
N TYR A 196 1.38 -3.79 -2.23
CA TYR A 196 0.91 -2.67 -3.01
C TYR A 196 2.05 -1.67 -3.24
N PRO A 197 2.41 -1.40 -4.51
CA PRO A 197 3.48 -0.46 -4.82
C PRO A 197 3.03 0.97 -4.50
N GLU A 198 3.98 1.78 -4.06
CA GLU A 198 3.77 3.21 -3.87
C GLU A 198 3.37 3.87 -5.20
N PRO A 199 2.23 4.57 -5.26
CA PRO A 199 1.80 5.24 -6.48
C PRO A 199 2.66 6.49 -6.76
N GLN A 200 2.58 6.99 -8.00
CA GLN A 200 3.13 8.31 -8.31
C GLN A 200 2.31 9.39 -7.61
N PRO A 201 2.91 10.57 -7.35
CA PRO A 201 2.11 11.71 -6.97
C PRO A 201 1.00 11.99 -7.99
N ARG A 202 -0.15 12.48 -7.51
CA ARG A 202 -1.33 12.69 -8.35
C ARG A 202 -1.01 13.59 -9.55
N GLY A 203 -1.36 13.12 -10.75
CA GLY A 203 -1.15 13.86 -11.99
C GLY A 203 0.31 13.87 -12.47
N THR A 204 1.21 13.08 -11.88
CA THR A 204 2.62 13.00 -12.30
C THR A 204 2.93 11.70 -13.05
N GLY A 205 2.00 11.27 -13.90
CA GLY A 205 2.18 10.16 -14.83
C GLY A 205 1.89 8.78 -14.25
N ARG A 206 2.56 7.77 -14.80
CA ARG A 206 2.40 6.34 -14.50
C ARG A 206 3.76 5.64 -14.70
N PHE A 207 3.97 4.47 -14.09
CA PHE A 207 5.21 3.69 -14.24
C PHE A 207 4.95 2.20 -14.37
N LEU A 208 5.91 1.48 -14.94
CA LEU A 208 5.84 0.03 -15.12
C LEU A 208 6.42 -0.71 -13.93
N LEU A 209 5.82 -1.85 -13.61
CA LEU A 209 6.40 -2.82 -12.68
C LEU A 209 7.17 -3.88 -13.46
N THR A 210 8.40 -4.17 -13.04
CA THR A 210 9.19 -5.35 -13.44
C THR A 210 8.38 -6.65 -13.33
N PRO A 211 8.41 -7.54 -14.34
CA PRO A 211 7.71 -8.82 -14.26
C PRO A 211 8.09 -9.72 -13.08
N SER A 212 9.29 -9.58 -12.51
CA SER A 212 9.73 -10.35 -11.35
C SER A 212 8.88 -10.12 -10.08
N VAL A 213 8.16 -8.99 -9.99
CA VAL A 213 7.30 -8.71 -8.84
C VAL A 213 5.87 -9.23 -9.00
N TYR A 214 5.48 -9.69 -10.20
CA TYR A 214 4.09 -10.07 -10.47
C TYR A 214 3.69 -11.26 -9.59
N GLY A 215 4.44 -12.35 -9.65
CA GLY A 215 4.17 -13.56 -8.87
C GLY A 215 4.51 -13.47 -7.37
N THR A 216 5.28 -12.47 -6.94
CA THR A 216 5.78 -12.37 -5.56
C THR A 216 5.06 -11.31 -4.73
N HIS A 217 4.59 -10.24 -5.35
CA HIS A 217 3.98 -9.11 -4.65
C HIS A 217 2.51 -8.94 -5.03
N LEU A 218 2.15 -9.08 -6.30
CA LEU A 218 0.80 -8.72 -6.76
C LEU A 218 -0.22 -9.84 -6.54
N PRO A 219 -1.53 -9.53 -6.56
CA PRO A 219 -2.58 -10.54 -6.61
C PRO A 219 -2.50 -11.45 -7.85
N PRO A 220 -3.05 -12.69 -7.79
CA PRO A 220 -2.97 -13.68 -8.87
C PRO A 220 -3.37 -13.20 -10.26
N LYS A 221 -4.35 -12.29 -10.36
CA LYS A 221 -4.80 -11.76 -11.66
C LYS A 221 -3.73 -11.01 -12.46
N PHE A 222 -2.62 -10.65 -11.82
CA PHE A 222 -1.47 -10.01 -12.48
C PHE A 222 -0.33 -11.00 -12.78
N HIS A 223 -0.47 -12.29 -12.45
CA HIS A 223 0.62 -13.27 -12.58
C HIS A 223 0.76 -13.80 -14.01
N ASP A 224 -0.37 -14.00 -14.70
CA ASP A 224 -0.43 -14.66 -16.01
C ASP A 224 -0.49 -13.67 -17.17
N LEU A 225 0.46 -12.75 -17.23
CA LEU A 225 0.57 -11.78 -18.33
C LEU A 225 1.39 -12.34 -19.50
N LYS A 226 1.04 -11.94 -20.72
CA LYS A 226 1.83 -12.25 -21.91
C LYS A 226 3.11 -11.41 -21.90
N LEU A 227 4.24 -12.00 -21.47
CA LEU A 227 5.52 -11.29 -21.38
C LEU A 227 6.41 -11.41 -22.63
N THR A 228 6.03 -12.30 -23.55
CA THR A 228 6.73 -12.59 -24.80
C THR A 228 5.71 -12.58 -25.95
N GLY A 229 6.15 -12.18 -27.15
CA GLY A 229 5.27 -12.06 -28.32
C GLY A 229 5.73 -10.95 -29.25
N SER A 230 4.88 -10.60 -30.21
CA SER A 230 5.01 -9.32 -30.91
C SER A 230 4.77 -8.15 -29.93
N ASP A 231 5.32 -6.97 -30.21
CA ASP A 231 5.28 -5.85 -29.24
C ASP A 231 3.85 -5.50 -28.80
N ASP A 232 2.89 -5.57 -29.72
CA ASP A 232 1.45 -5.33 -29.54
C ASP A 232 0.78 -6.36 -28.60
N GLU A 233 1.37 -7.56 -28.47
CA GLU A 233 0.85 -8.66 -27.66
C GLU A 233 1.44 -8.73 -26.26
N VAL A 234 2.61 -8.10 -26.06
CA VAL A 234 3.27 -8.11 -24.75
C VAL A 234 2.50 -7.17 -23.82
N GLN A 235 2.31 -7.59 -22.58
CA GLN A 235 1.57 -6.87 -21.55
C GLN A 235 2.47 -6.51 -20.38
N ALA A 236 2.16 -5.40 -19.71
CA ALA A 236 2.83 -4.97 -18.49
C ALA A 236 1.83 -4.47 -17.45
N VAL A 237 2.19 -4.58 -16.17
CA VAL A 237 1.44 -3.92 -15.09
C VAL A 237 1.92 -2.49 -14.96
N VAL A 238 0.98 -1.56 -15.12
CA VAL A 238 1.18 -0.11 -15.06
C VAL A 238 0.53 0.43 -13.78
N VAL A 239 1.31 1.17 -13.00
CA VAL A 239 0.85 1.88 -11.80
C VAL A 239 0.62 3.34 -12.15
N HIS A 240 -0.65 3.76 -12.08
CA HIS A 240 -1.07 5.13 -12.35
C HIS A 240 -0.88 6.04 -11.13
N SER A 241 -0.88 7.35 -11.34
CA SER A 241 -0.75 8.36 -10.27
C SER A 241 -1.95 8.46 -9.32
N ASP A 242 -3.10 7.92 -9.71
CA ASP A 242 -4.23 7.69 -8.81
C ASP A 242 -4.06 6.40 -7.97
N GLY A 243 -3.03 5.61 -8.26
CA GLY A 243 -2.70 4.33 -7.64
C GLY A 243 -3.40 3.12 -8.27
N ALA A 244 -4.16 3.29 -9.35
CA ALA A 244 -4.72 2.16 -10.09
C ALA A 244 -3.61 1.29 -10.68
N LEU A 245 -3.79 -0.03 -10.63
CA LEU A 245 -2.97 -1.01 -11.33
C LEU A 245 -3.75 -1.50 -12.55
N LYS A 246 -3.18 -1.32 -13.74
CA LYS A 246 -3.78 -1.77 -15.00
C LYS A 246 -2.81 -2.66 -15.77
N VAL A 247 -3.37 -3.61 -16.50
CA VAL A 247 -2.62 -4.39 -17.49
C VAL A 247 -2.77 -3.66 -18.82
N GLU A 248 -1.65 -3.21 -19.39
CA GLU A 248 -1.63 -2.43 -20.64
C GLU A 248 -0.63 -3.06 -21.64
N PRO A 249 -0.83 -2.88 -22.96
CA PRO A 249 0.13 -3.31 -23.97
C PRO A 249 1.49 -2.65 -23.76
N ARG A 250 2.57 -3.43 -23.90
CA ARG A 250 3.95 -3.00 -23.58
C ARG A 250 4.55 -2.10 -24.66
N GLU A 251 4.12 -2.25 -25.91
CA GLU A 251 4.61 -1.48 -27.06
C GLU A 251 4.56 0.04 -26.83
N GLU A 252 3.59 0.53 -26.06
CA GLU A 252 3.47 1.94 -25.70
C GLU A 252 4.67 2.47 -24.86
N PHE A 253 5.60 1.61 -24.42
CA PHE A 253 6.53 1.93 -23.33
C PHE A 253 8.03 1.74 -23.59
N PHE A 254 8.50 1.31 -24.79
CA PHE A 254 9.94 1.06 -25.01
C PHE A 254 10.57 1.73 -26.25
N GLN A 255 11.77 2.30 -26.04
CA GLN A 255 12.90 2.18 -26.99
C GLN A 255 14.28 1.84 -26.34
N HIS A 256 14.54 1.92 -25.01
CA HIS A 256 15.82 1.43 -24.45
C HIS A 256 15.85 1.11 -22.94
N ALA A 257 16.62 0.07 -22.55
CA ALA A 257 16.84 -0.39 -21.17
C ALA A 257 17.77 0.52 -20.33
N SER A 258 18.30 1.61 -20.88
CA SER A 258 19.12 2.59 -20.16
C SER A 258 18.33 3.80 -19.67
N GLN A 259 17.03 3.90 -19.98
CA GLN A 259 16.15 4.98 -19.50
C GLN A 259 15.77 4.83 -18.01
N TRP A 260 16.53 4.02 -17.28
CA TRP A 260 16.24 3.63 -15.91
C TRP A 260 16.56 4.80 -14.98
N THR A 261 15.63 5.08 -14.08
CA THR A 261 15.82 5.93 -12.88
C THR A 261 16.23 7.38 -13.10
N HIS A 262 15.30 8.27 -13.43
CA HIS A 262 15.46 9.70 -13.10
C HIS A 262 14.09 10.32 -12.76
N TYR A 263 13.86 10.52 -11.46
CA TYR A 263 13.17 11.68 -10.92
C TYR A 263 14.27 12.40 -10.13
N ASP A 264 14.92 13.37 -10.75
CA ASP A 264 16.02 14.18 -10.19
C ASP A 264 15.52 15.24 -9.18
N GLY A 265 14.27 15.14 -8.73
CA GLY A 265 13.69 16.13 -7.83
C GLY A 265 13.49 17.52 -8.45
N VAL A 266 13.96 17.80 -9.67
CA VAL A 266 13.77 19.07 -10.41
C VAL A 266 13.46 18.92 -11.94
N GLY A 267 13.60 17.77 -12.56
CA GLY A 267 13.30 17.50 -13.97
C GLY A 267 14.42 17.81 -15.01
N GLY A 268 15.71 17.73 -14.69
CA GLY A 268 16.82 17.91 -15.62
C GLY A 268 17.26 16.63 -16.34
N TYR A 269 17.19 16.65 -17.68
CA TYR A 269 17.68 15.61 -18.60
C TYR A 269 19.22 15.56 -18.67
N ARG A 270 19.81 14.37 -18.84
CA ARG A 270 21.17 14.22 -19.37
C ARG A 270 21.07 14.00 -20.88
N ASP A 271 21.65 14.93 -21.63
CA ASP A 271 21.63 14.93 -23.08
C ASP A 271 22.60 13.88 -23.63
N ASP A 272 22.12 12.63 -23.76
CA ASP A 272 22.83 11.60 -24.52
C ASP A 272 22.45 11.75 -26.00
N ALA A 273 23.41 12.21 -26.81
CA ALA A 273 23.26 12.58 -28.23
C ALA A 273 22.74 11.48 -29.17
N ASN A 274 22.52 10.25 -28.68
CA ASN A 274 21.98 9.13 -29.43
C ASN A 274 20.54 8.75 -29.03
N LEU A 275 19.89 9.53 -28.15
CA LEU A 275 18.56 9.23 -27.64
C LEU A 275 17.50 10.04 -28.40
N VAL A 276 16.76 9.42 -29.33
CA VAL A 276 15.45 9.94 -29.74
C VAL A 276 14.43 9.50 -28.67
N GLY A 277 14.50 10.13 -27.50
CA GLY A 277 13.62 9.83 -26.38
C GLY A 277 12.36 10.69 -26.44
N SER A 278 11.19 10.08 -26.64
CA SER A 278 9.93 10.72 -26.27
C SER A 278 9.95 11.01 -24.76
N PHE A 279 9.63 12.24 -24.37
CA PHE A 279 9.52 12.65 -22.96
C PHE A 279 8.42 11.88 -22.19
N ASP A 280 7.54 11.17 -22.91
CA ASP A 280 6.41 10.42 -22.35
C ASP A 280 6.68 8.92 -22.12
N ALA A 281 7.89 8.43 -22.43
CA ALA A 281 8.22 7.02 -22.29
C ALA A 281 8.27 6.59 -20.80
N GLN A 282 7.49 5.55 -20.47
CA GLN A 282 7.35 5.05 -19.10
C GLN A 282 8.52 4.17 -18.68
N LYS A 283 8.91 4.26 -17.40
CA LYS A 283 10.13 3.63 -16.86
C LYS A 283 9.76 2.51 -15.86
N ASP A 284 10.56 1.46 -15.81
CA ASP A 284 10.51 0.46 -14.73
C ASP A 284 11.12 1.04 -13.45
N GLN A 285 10.39 0.96 -12.34
CA GLN A 285 10.84 1.52 -11.05
C GLN A 285 10.64 0.59 -9.86
N SER A 286 10.36 -0.71 -10.06
CA SER A 286 10.01 -1.62 -8.94
C SER A 286 11.00 -1.62 -7.77
N ILE A 287 12.31 -1.55 -8.07
CA ILE A 287 13.38 -1.61 -7.06
C ILE A 287 13.42 -0.33 -6.20
N GLY A 288 13.09 0.82 -6.79
CA GLY A 288 13.11 2.12 -6.09
C GLY A 288 11.81 2.43 -5.35
N ARG A 289 10.75 1.63 -5.55
CA ARG A 289 9.41 1.89 -5.01
C ARG A 289 9.23 1.27 -3.64
N ARG A 290 8.50 1.98 -2.78
CA ARG A 290 8.04 1.41 -1.50
C ARG A 290 6.86 0.48 -1.73
N TRP A 291 6.76 -0.53 -0.88
CA TRP A 291 5.69 -1.53 -0.94
C TRP A 291 5.01 -1.62 0.42
N SER A 292 3.68 -1.58 0.43
CA SER A 292 2.87 -1.73 1.65
C SER A 292 2.04 -3.01 1.58
N TYR A 293 1.65 -3.54 2.74
CA TYR A 293 0.70 -4.67 2.83
C TYR A 293 -0.76 -4.20 2.74
N LEU A 294 -0.99 -2.88 2.74
CA LEU A 294 -2.31 -2.27 2.53
C LEU A 294 -2.30 -1.40 1.27
N PRO A 295 -3.47 -1.22 0.63
CA PRO A 295 -3.57 -0.33 -0.52
C PRO A 295 -3.31 1.14 -0.12
N TRP A 296 -2.51 1.85 -0.91
CA TRP A 296 -2.20 3.26 -0.77
C TRP A 296 -3.33 4.17 -1.24
N THR A 297 -4.22 3.69 -2.11
CA THR A 297 -5.39 4.45 -2.60
C THR A 297 -6.60 3.53 -2.75
N LYS A 298 -7.79 4.10 -2.99
CA LYS A 298 -9.00 3.30 -3.24
C LYS A 298 -8.93 2.62 -4.59
N GLU A 299 -8.43 3.35 -5.58
CA GLU A 299 -8.20 2.90 -6.95
C GLU A 299 -7.28 1.68 -6.95
N GLN A 300 -6.28 1.67 -6.08
CA GLN A 300 -5.40 0.53 -5.89
C GLN A 300 -6.11 -0.69 -5.27
N GLU A 301 -6.95 -0.46 -4.25
CA GLU A 301 -7.76 -1.51 -3.63
C GLU A 301 -8.72 -2.15 -4.64
N GLU A 302 -9.41 -1.33 -5.44
CA GLU A 302 -10.29 -1.75 -6.52
C GLU A 302 -9.53 -2.52 -7.60
N SER A 303 -8.37 -1.99 -8.00
CA SER A 303 -7.48 -2.63 -8.97
C SER A 303 -6.93 -3.97 -8.49
N CYS A 304 -6.93 -4.26 -7.20
CA CYS A 304 -6.45 -5.52 -6.64
C CYS A 304 -7.57 -6.47 -6.20
N ARG A 305 -8.84 -6.03 -6.25
CA ARG A 305 -9.99 -6.91 -5.99
C ARG A 305 -10.03 -8.02 -7.04
N GLY A 306 -10.17 -9.28 -6.59
CA GLY A 306 -10.27 -10.43 -7.48
C GLY A 306 -11.54 -10.39 -8.33
N GLU A 307 -11.50 -10.95 -9.54
CA GLU A 307 -12.68 -11.08 -10.41
C GLU A 307 -13.77 -12.00 -9.83
N GLU A 308 -13.45 -12.76 -8.77
CA GLU A 308 -14.38 -13.71 -8.12
C GLU A 308 -15.58 -13.04 -7.43
N ASP A 309 -15.55 -11.71 -7.24
CA ASP A 309 -16.69 -10.93 -6.75
C ASP A 309 -17.67 -10.51 -7.87
N VAL A 310 -17.32 -10.72 -9.14
CA VAL A 310 -18.19 -10.45 -10.30
C VAL A 310 -18.68 -11.75 -10.96
N VAL A 311 -18.64 -12.89 -10.25
CA VAL A 311 -19.55 -13.98 -10.62
C VAL A 311 -20.93 -13.52 -10.18
N SER A 312 -21.72 -13.01 -11.13
CA SER A 312 -23.11 -12.59 -10.93
C SER A 312 -23.82 -13.58 -10.01
N ALA A 313 -24.71 -13.09 -9.13
CA ALA A 313 -25.52 -13.96 -8.29
C ALA A 313 -26.23 -15.06 -9.10
N ASP A 314 -26.50 -14.80 -10.39
CA ASP A 314 -27.02 -15.77 -11.34
C ASP A 314 -26.01 -16.84 -11.77
N GLU A 315 -24.75 -16.51 -11.98
CA GLU A 315 -23.72 -17.52 -12.25
C GLU A 315 -23.38 -18.36 -11.01
N LYS A 316 -23.36 -17.76 -9.82
CA LYS A 316 -23.22 -18.51 -8.55
C LYS A 316 -24.42 -19.46 -8.37
N ARG A 317 -25.63 -19.06 -8.78
CA ARG A 317 -26.83 -19.94 -8.80
C ARG A 317 -26.71 -21.06 -9.84
N VAL A 318 -26.21 -20.78 -11.04
CA VAL A 318 -26.02 -21.78 -12.11
C VAL A 318 -24.98 -22.83 -11.71
N LEU A 319 -23.86 -22.41 -11.12
CA LEU A 319 -22.83 -23.32 -10.59
C LEU A 319 -23.39 -24.18 -9.46
N LYS A 320 -24.16 -23.58 -8.53
CA LYS A 320 -24.81 -24.32 -7.44
C LYS A 320 -25.87 -25.31 -7.97
N LEU A 321 -26.61 -24.96 -9.03
CA LEU A 321 -27.56 -25.88 -9.69
C LEU A 321 -26.85 -27.03 -10.41
N LYS A 322 -25.76 -26.76 -11.14
CA LYS A 322 -24.97 -27.78 -11.84
C LYS A 322 -24.37 -28.81 -10.87
N VAL A 323 -23.85 -28.36 -9.72
CA VAL A 323 -23.34 -29.26 -8.66
C VAL A 323 -24.48 -30.11 -8.06
N ARG A 324 -25.66 -29.52 -7.85
CA ARG A 324 -26.82 -30.23 -7.31
C ARG A 324 -27.39 -31.26 -8.28
N LEU A 325 -27.36 -30.98 -9.59
CA LEU A 325 -27.74 -31.91 -10.65
C LEU A 325 -26.73 -33.06 -10.81
N ARG A 326 -25.43 -32.79 -10.65
CA ARG A 326 -24.39 -33.83 -10.69
C ARG A 326 -24.46 -34.79 -9.51
N ASN A 327 -24.86 -34.30 -8.34
CA ASN A 327 -24.96 -35.09 -7.10
C ASN A 327 -26.37 -35.62 -6.83
N SER A 328 -27.31 -35.47 -7.78
CA SER A 328 -28.63 -36.07 -7.64
C SER A 328 -28.51 -37.58 -7.82
N PRO A 329 -28.94 -38.40 -6.83
CA PRO A 329 -28.88 -39.84 -6.95
C PRO A 329 -29.70 -40.27 -8.17
N LYS A 330 -29.07 -41.01 -9.08
CA LYS A 330 -29.75 -41.62 -10.22
C LYS A 330 -30.92 -42.43 -9.67
N ARG A 331 -32.15 -41.92 -9.80
CA ARG A 331 -33.37 -42.69 -9.55
C ARG A 331 -33.25 -43.96 -10.39
N LYS A 332 -33.10 -45.10 -9.73
CA LYS A 332 -33.27 -46.41 -10.37
C LYS A 332 -34.63 -46.36 -11.06
N ARG A 333 -34.65 -46.51 -12.38
CA ARG A 333 -35.87 -46.80 -13.10
C ARG A 333 -36.31 -48.16 -12.59
N ASP A 334 -37.35 -48.19 -11.78
CA ASP A 334 -38.04 -49.42 -11.45
C ASP A 334 -38.63 -49.96 -12.76
N THR A 335 -38.12 -51.14 -13.13
CA THR A 335 -38.62 -51.97 -14.22
C THR A 335 -40.07 -52.29 -13.89
N VAL A 336 -41.01 -51.74 -14.66
CA VAL A 336 -42.42 -52.08 -14.55
C VAL A 336 -42.61 -53.41 -15.27
N ASP A 337 -42.91 -54.44 -14.50
CA ASP A 337 -43.30 -55.76 -14.99
C ASP A 337 -44.54 -55.65 -15.88
N GLU A 338 -44.42 -56.19 -17.09
CA GLU A 338 -45.46 -56.30 -18.10
C GLU A 338 -46.41 -57.46 -17.73
N PRO A 339 -47.73 -57.23 -17.54
CA PRO A 339 -48.64 -58.33 -17.26
C PRO A 339 -49.05 -59.06 -18.54
N LEU A 340 -48.70 -60.34 -18.59
CA LEU A 340 -49.27 -61.36 -19.49
C LEU A 340 -50.79 -61.37 -19.39
N LEU A 341 -51.48 -60.95 -20.46
CA LEU A 341 -52.91 -61.18 -20.64
C LEU A 341 -53.14 -62.27 -21.69
N ALA A 342 -53.63 -63.39 -21.17
CA ALA A 342 -54.12 -64.55 -21.91
C ALA A 342 -55.32 -64.18 -22.79
N SER A 343 -55.31 -64.69 -24.02
CA SER A 343 -56.46 -64.70 -24.94
C SER A 343 -56.97 -66.12 -25.07
N ALA A 344 -58.14 -66.38 -24.50
CA ALA A 344 -58.99 -67.54 -24.79
C ALA A 344 -60.43 -67.04 -24.94
N GLY A 345 -61.14 -67.45 -26.02
CA GLY A 345 -62.59 -67.32 -26.09
C GLY A 345 -63.24 -67.13 -27.48
N ALA A 346 -63.18 -68.16 -28.31
CA ALA A 346 -64.30 -68.82 -29.02
C ALA A 346 -65.65 -68.09 -29.36
N ILE A 347 -66.07 -68.32 -30.62
CA ILE A 347 -67.44 -68.56 -31.16
C ILE A 347 -68.37 -67.35 -31.41
N SER A 348 -68.65 -67.09 -32.70
CA SER A 348 -69.94 -67.47 -33.32
C SER A 348 -69.78 -67.77 -34.80
#